data_AF-A0A954E029-F1
#
_entry.id   AF-A0A954E029-F1
#
_cell.length_a   1.000
_cell.length_b   1.000
_cell.length_c   1.000
_cell.angle_alpha   90.00
_cell.angle_beta   90.00
_cell.angle_gamma   90.00
#
_symmetry.space_group_name_H-M   'P 1'
#
loop_
_entity.id
_entity.type
_entity.pdbx_description
1 polymer ?
#
loop_
_entity_poly.entity_id
_entity_poly.type
_entity_poly.pdbx_seq_one_letter_code
_entity_poly.pdbx_strand_id
1 'polypeptide(L)'
;MKHRLKLIARSVWARLVAHTPLGAWTNRRAPRRLTILAGHCVTCDVHNGFLPKDMKIEGGKLRALLERLRRDCDLVTVAEGMRRLASG
;
A
#
# COMPACT_ATOMS: atom_id res chain seq x y z
N MET A 1 -22.51 -5.09 18.25
CA MET A 1 -21.65 -4.02 18.83
C MET A 1 -20.14 -4.27 18.69
N LYS A 2 -19.61 -5.42 19.16
CA LYS A 2 -18.16 -5.73 19.13
C LYS A 2 -17.51 -5.57 17.74
N HIS A 3 -18.21 -5.97 16.67
CA HIS A 3 -17.71 -5.84 15.28
C HIS A 3 -17.46 -4.39 14.85
N ARG A 4 -18.40 -3.48 15.16
CA ARG A 4 -18.26 -2.05 14.81
C ARG A 4 -17.08 -1.41 15.55
N LEU A 5 -16.91 -1.73 16.83
CA LEU A 5 -15.79 -1.22 17.63
C LEU A 5 -14.43 -1.67 17.05
N LYS A 6 -14.31 -2.93 16.63
CA LYS A 6 -13.11 -3.44 15.95
C LYS A 6 -12.81 -2.67 14.66
N LEU A 7 -13.83 -2.41 13.84
CA LEU A 7 -13.66 -1.64 12.59
C LEU A 7 -13.24 -0.19 12.86
N ILE A 8 -13.80 0.44 13.89
CA ILE A 8 -13.41 1.80 14.31
C ILE A 8 -11.96 1.81 14.78
N ALA A 9 -11.58 0.91 15.69
CA ALA A 9 -10.20 0.80 16.19
C ALA A 9 -9.21 0.57 15.05
N ARG A 10 -9.52 -0.33 14.11
CA ARG A 10 -8.71 -0.56 12.90
C ARG A 10 -8.57 0.70 12.05
N SER A 11 -9.65 1.44 11.86
CA SER A 11 -9.65 2.67 11.05
C SER A 11 -8.84 3.79 11.71
N VAL A 12 -8.96 3.95 13.04
CA VAL A 12 -8.17 4.90 13.83
C VAL A 12 -6.69 4.53 13.76
N TRP A 13 -6.37 3.25 14.00
CA TRP A 13 -5.00 2.76 13.89
C TRP A 13 -4.41 2.99 12.50
N ALA A 14 -5.15 2.67 11.44
CA ALA A 14 -4.72 2.89 10.07
C ALA A 14 -4.42 4.37 9.80
N ARG A 15 -5.25 5.29 10.29
CA ARG A 15 -5.03 6.74 10.17
C ARG A 15 -3.80 7.19 10.94
N LEU A 16 -3.61 6.72 12.17
CA LEU A 16 -2.44 7.05 12.98
C LEU A 16 -1.15 6.62 12.30
N VAL A 17 -1.04 5.35 11.90
CA VAL A 17 0.14 4.81 11.21
C VAL A 17 0.39 5.54 9.89
N ALA A 18 -0.67 5.90 9.16
CA ALA A 18 -0.52 6.53 7.86
C ALA A 18 -0.15 8.03 7.94
N HIS A 19 -0.64 8.77 8.94
CA HIS A 19 -0.49 10.23 9.03
C HIS A 19 0.55 10.70 10.05
N THR A 20 1.16 9.77 10.80
CA THR A 20 2.19 10.10 11.80
C THR A 20 3.44 9.23 11.60
N PRO A 21 4.58 9.56 12.23
CA PRO A 21 5.80 8.74 12.17
C PRO A 21 5.66 7.32 12.75
N LEU A 22 4.51 6.96 13.36
CA LEU A 22 4.21 5.60 13.81
C LEU A 22 4.32 4.58 12.67
N GLY A 23 4.05 4.97 11.41
CA GLY A 23 4.30 4.13 10.22
C GLY A 23 5.76 3.70 10.11
N ALA A 24 6.67 4.65 10.03
CA ALA A 24 8.11 4.38 9.98
C ALA A 24 8.59 3.55 11.18
N TRP A 25 8.12 3.89 12.39
CA TRP A 25 8.54 3.20 13.61
C TRP A 25 8.07 1.74 13.66
N THR A 26 6.81 1.48 13.30
CA THR A 26 6.27 0.12 13.23
C THR A 26 6.97 -0.69 12.13
N ASN A 27 7.31 -0.05 11.00
CA ASN A 27 8.10 -0.69 9.95
C ASN A 27 9.48 -1.13 10.40
N ARG A 28 10.21 -0.29 11.15
CA ARG A 28 11.55 -0.60 11.66
C ARG A 28 11.59 -1.75 12.67
N ARG A 29 10.51 -1.98 13.43
CA ARG A 29 10.47 -3.03 14.48
C ARG A 29 9.89 -4.35 14.02
N ALA A 30 9.09 -4.33 12.96
CA ALA A 30 8.50 -5.55 12.47
C ALA A 30 9.52 -6.35 11.65
N PRO A 31 9.38 -7.69 11.57
CA PRO A 31 10.28 -8.54 10.79
C PRO A 31 10.38 -8.07 9.33
N ARG A 32 11.51 -8.41 8.69
CA ARG A 32 11.72 -8.20 7.26
C ARG A 32 10.56 -8.82 6.48
N ARG A 33 9.93 -8.02 5.63
CA ARG A 33 8.75 -8.42 4.86
C ARG A 33 8.71 -7.66 3.54
N LEU A 34 8.07 -8.27 2.55
CA LEU A 34 7.79 -7.66 1.26
C LEU A 34 6.28 -7.49 1.14
N THR A 35 5.83 -6.26 0.91
CA THR A 35 4.42 -5.97 0.59
C THR A 35 4.31 -5.80 -0.91
N ILE A 36 3.49 -6.65 -1.55
CA ILE A 36 3.24 -6.58 -2.99
C ILE A 36 1.92 -5.83 -3.22
N LEU A 37 1.98 -4.75 -3.99
CA LEU A 37 0.78 -4.04 -4.43
C LEU A 37 0.25 -4.70 -5.71
N ALA A 38 -0.83 -5.45 -5.57
CA ALA A 38 -1.54 -6.05 -6.70
C ALA A 38 -2.64 -5.10 -7.19
N GLY A 39 -2.61 -4.74 -8.47
CA GLY A 39 -3.62 -3.92 -9.13
C GLY A 39 -3.74 -4.32 -10.59
N HIS A 40 -4.89 -4.01 -11.20
CA HIS A 40 -5.15 -4.39 -12.59
C HIS A 40 -4.70 -3.32 -13.58
N CYS A 41 -5.32 -2.14 -13.53
CA CYS A 41 -5.08 -1.10 -14.54
C CYS A 41 -5.04 0.31 -13.96
N VAL A 42 -4.21 1.15 -14.58
CA VAL A 42 -4.35 2.60 -14.48
C VAL A 42 -5.46 3.03 -15.44
N THR A 43 -6.36 3.92 -15.01
CA THR A 43 -7.50 4.37 -15.82
C THR A 43 -7.05 4.91 -17.17
N CYS A 44 -7.61 4.35 -18.24
CA CYS A 44 -7.45 4.77 -19.62
C CYS A 44 -8.74 4.43 -20.38
N ASP A 45 -9.55 5.45 -20.67
CA ASP A 45 -10.90 5.24 -21.20
C ASP A 45 -10.93 4.46 -22.52
N VAL A 46 -9.91 4.67 -23.37
CA VAL A 46 -9.78 4.02 -24.69
C VAL A 46 -9.53 2.51 -24.57
N HIS A 47 -8.72 2.07 -23.60
CA HIS A 47 -8.26 0.68 -23.53
C HIS A 47 -8.94 -0.14 -22.42
N ASN A 48 -9.40 0.52 -21.36
CA ASN A 48 -9.95 -0.16 -20.19
C ASN A 48 -11.23 0.50 -19.64
N GLY A 49 -11.91 1.30 -20.46
CA GLY A 49 -13.19 1.93 -20.11
C GLY A 49 -14.25 0.92 -19.64
N PHE A 50 -14.29 -0.27 -20.26
CA PHE A 50 -15.23 -1.35 -19.95
C PHE A 50 -15.03 -2.02 -18.58
N LEU A 51 -13.85 -1.86 -17.95
CA LEU A 51 -13.59 -2.47 -16.65
C LEU A 51 -14.36 -1.75 -15.51
N PRO A 52 -14.76 -2.49 -14.47
CA PRO A 52 -15.30 -1.92 -13.23
C PRO A 52 -14.39 -0.86 -12.59
N LYS A 53 -14.99 0.08 -11.85
CA LYS A 53 -14.24 1.18 -11.21
C LYS A 53 -13.25 0.70 -10.14
N ASP A 54 -13.57 -0.39 -9.44
CA ASP A 54 -12.72 -0.99 -8.40
C ASP A 54 -11.51 -1.76 -8.97
N MET A 55 -11.51 -2.07 -10.27
CA MET A 55 -10.36 -2.63 -10.97
C MET A 55 -9.41 -1.56 -11.52
N LYS A 56 -9.75 -0.27 -11.37
CA LYS A 56 -9.01 0.85 -11.94
C LYS A 56 -8.53 1.81 -10.87
N ILE A 57 -7.36 2.39 -11.11
CA ILE A 57 -6.84 3.52 -10.32
C ILE A 57 -6.45 4.66 -11.25
N GLU A 58 -6.82 5.89 -10.90
CA GLU A 58 -6.34 7.07 -11.64
C GLU A 58 -4.82 7.19 -11.50
N GLY A 59 -4.13 7.56 -12.59
CA GLY A 59 -2.67 7.66 -12.60
C GLY A 59 -2.12 8.62 -11.52
N GLY A 60 -2.77 9.76 -11.32
CA GLY A 60 -2.40 10.71 -10.25
C GLY A 60 -2.54 10.11 -8.85
N LYS A 61 -3.59 9.32 -8.61
CA LYS A 61 -3.78 8.62 -7.32
C LYS A 61 -2.72 7.54 -7.09
N LEU A 62 -2.40 6.76 -8.12
CA LEU A 62 -1.32 5.77 -8.04
C LEU A 62 0.02 6.44 -7.72
N ARG A 63 0.34 7.54 -8.43
CA ARG A 63 1.55 8.32 -8.17
C ARG A 63 1.62 8.82 -6.73
N ALA A 64 0.57 9.46 -6.23
CA ALA A 64 0.52 9.97 -4.85
C ALA A 64 0.66 8.84 -3.81
N LEU A 65 0.06 7.68 -4.06
CA LEU A 65 0.21 6.50 -3.21
C LEU A 65 1.67 6.04 -3.16
N LEU A 66 2.33 5.90 -4.32
CA LEU A 66 3.72 5.46 -4.40
C LEU A 66 4.66 6.48 -3.75
N GLU A 67 4.49 7.77 -3.99
CA GLU A 67 5.28 8.84 -3.36
C GLU A 67 5.14 8.85 -1.83
N ARG A 68 3.94 8.58 -1.32
CA ARG A 68 3.73 8.41 0.14
C ARG A 68 4.46 7.20 0.68
N LEU A 69 4.35 6.04 0.03
CA LEU A 69 4.97 4.80 0.49
C LEU A 69 6.50 4.88 0.49
N ARG A 70 7.10 5.62 -0.45
CA ARG A 70 8.56 5.85 -0.50
C ARG A 70 9.14 6.53 0.74
N ARG A 71 8.31 7.17 1.56
CA ARG A 71 8.77 7.83 2.80
C ARG A 71 9.22 6.81 3.85
N ASP A 72 8.54 5.67 3.90
CA ASP A 72 8.70 4.69 4.99
C ASP A 72 9.15 3.30 4.49
N CYS A 73 9.17 3.09 3.17
CA CYS A 73 9.48 1.82 2.53
C CYS A 73 10.28 2.03 1.23
N ASP A 74 11.14 1.06 0.89
CA ASP A 74 11.73 0.96 -0.44
C ASP A 74 10.68 0.49 -1.46
N LEU A 75 10.64 1.14 -2.63
CA LEU A 75 9.89 0.65 -3.78
C LEU A 75 10.83 -0.10 -4.71
N VAL A 76 10.64 -1.40 -4.80
CA VAL A 76 11.45 -2.32 -5.62
C VAL A 76 10.55 -3.19 -6.49
N THR A 77 11.14 -3.80 -7.51
CA THR A 77 10.46 -4.88 -8.25
C THR A 77 10.28 -6.09 -7.34
N VAL A 78 9.30 -6.95 -7.65
CA VAL A 78 9.06 -8.18 -6.88
C VAL A 78 10.31 -9.07 -6.86
N ALA A 79 10.97 -9.24 -8.02
CA ALA A 79 12.19 -10.04 -8.12
C ALA A 79 13.31 -9.53 -7.20
N GLU A 80 13.50 -8.22 -7.14
CA GLU A 80 14.49 -7.60 -6.25
C GLU A 80 14.10 -7.75 -4.78
N GLY A 81 12.83 -7.49 -4.44
CA GLY A 81 12.33 -7.67 -3.08
C GLY A 81 12.52 -9.11 -2.56
N MET A 82 12.27 -10.10 -3.41
CA MET A 82 12.50 -11.52 -3.07
C MET A 82 13.97 -11.82 -2.81
N ARG A 83 14.90 -11.29 -3.63
CA ARG A 83 16.34 -11.44 -3.39
C ARG A 83 16.77 -10.85 -2.05
N ARG A 84 16.31 -9.63 -1.73
CA ARG A 84 16.63 -8.96 -0.45
C ARG A 84 16.04 -9.68 0.76
N LEU A 85 14.89 -10.33 0.63
CA LEU A 85 14.34 -11.14 1.71
C LEU A 85 15.17 -12.39 1.95
N ALA A 86 15.62 -13.05 0.87
CA ALA A 86 16.42 -14.26 0.96
C ALA A 86 17.83 -14.03 1.51
N SER A 87 18.42 -12.84 1.29
CA SER A 87 19.80 -12.52 1.69
C SER A 87 19.98 -12.10 3.15
N GLY A 88 18.91 -11.91 3.92
CA GLY A 88 18.96 -11.28 5.24
C GLY A 88 19.17 -9.77 5.20
#